data_AF-A0A1Q7WKI3-F1
#
_entry.id   AF-A0A1Q7WKI3-F1
#
_cell.length_a   1.000
_cell.length_b   1.000
_cell.length_c   1.000
_cell.angle_alpha   90.00
_cell.angle_beta   90.00
_cell.angle_gamma   90.00
#
_symmetry.space_group_name_H-M   'P 1'
#
loop_
_entity.id
_entity.type
_entity.pdbx_description
1 polymer ?
#
loop_
_entity_poly.entity_id
_entity_poly.type
_entity_poly.pdbx_seq_one_letter_code
_entity_poly.pdbx_strand_id
1 'polypeptide(L)'
;MARLRVAVVACACLLLAACGGTTTKQASIRRSTAIQLAGQSEAVAAALQRGDSCAAASKAKALRLRVASAITSGSIPQSLAVSARSAASRLADRIACTPPPAPPPTSAAETCAGMEQDNDRPAKHGKGPAKRKGCE
;
A
#
# COMPACT_ATOMS: atom_id res chain seq x y z
N MET A 1 -13.48 -41.02 4.29
CA MET A 1 -13.15 -39.58 4.12
C MET A 1 -13.00 -38.80 5.45
N ALA A 2 -12.86 -39.45 6.62
CA ALA A 2 -12.63 -38.75 7.89
C ALA A 2 -11.13 -38.62 8.27
N ARG A 3 -10.27 -39.51 7.74
CA ARG A 3 -8.84 -39.58 8.09
C ARG A 3 -7.99 -38.47 7.45
N LEU A 4 -8.43 -37.92 6.32
CA LEU A 4 -7.77 -36.80 5.62
C LEU A 4 -8.00 -35.45 6.31
N ARG A 5 -9.14 -35.26 7.00
CA ARG A 5 -9.44 -34.01 7.70
C ARG A 5 -8.65 -33.85 9.01
N VAL A 6 -8.30 -34.95 9.66
CA VAL A 6 -7.52 -34.94 10.91
C VAL A 6 -6.05 -34.55 10.65
N ALA A 7 -5.49 -34.97 9.52
CA ALA A 7 -4.10 -34.65 9.15
C ALA A 7 -3.88 -33.15 8.89
N VAL A 8 -4.86 -32.46 8.30
CA VAL A 8 -4.75 -31.02 7.98
C VAL A 8 -4.81 -30.16 9.24
N VAL A 9 -5.65 -30.53 10.22
CA VAL A 9 -5.77 -29.79 11.50
C VAL A 9 -4.53 -29.96 12.37
N ALA A 10 -3.92 -31.16 12.39
CA ALA A 10 -2.69 -31.39 13.15
C ALA A 10 -1.48 -30.60 12.61
N CYS A 11 -1.40 -30.39 11.30
CA CYS A 11 -0.29 -29.68 10.66
C CYS A 11 -0.31 -28.15 10.95
N ALA A 12 -1.48 -27.57 11.23
CA ALA A 12 -1.60 -26.15 11.55
C ALA A 12 -1.01 -25.78 12.92
N CYS A 13 -1.06 -26.69 13.92
CA CYS A 13 -0.54 -26.42 15.27
C CYS A 13 0.99 -26.45 15.36
N LEU A 14 1.67 -27.22 14.50
CA LEU A 14 3.14 -27.35 14.52
C LEU A 14 3.87 -26.10 14.00
N LEU A 15 3.19 -25.26 13.22
CA LEU A 15 3.78 -23.99 12.72
C LEU A 15 3.83 -22.90 13.81
N LEU A 16 3.09 -23.04 14.92
CA LEU A 16 3.14 -22.09 16.03
C LEU A 16 4.30 -22.35 17.02
N ALA A 17 4.85 -23.57 17.06
CA ALA A 17 5.95 -23.92 17.96
C ALA A 17 7.32 -23.33 17.53
N ALA A 18 7.42 -22.78 16.32
CA ALA A 18 8.63 -22.11 15.83
C ALA A 18 8.70 -20.62 16.22
N CYS A 19 7.66 -20.08 16.88
CA CYS A 19 7.70 -18.73 17.44
C CYS A 19 8.10 -18.76 18.93
N GLY A 20 9.40 -18.95 19.17
CA GLY A 20 10.11 -18.29 20.28
C GLY A 20 9.96 -18.85 21.70
N GLY A 21 11.07 -19.38 22.24
CA GLY A 21 11.28 -19.39 23.69
C GLY A 21 12.24 -20.46 24.20
N THR A 22 13.53 -20.42 23.86
CA THR A 22 14.54 -21.13 24.67
C THR A 22 14.72 -20.37 25.99
N THR A 23 14.59 -21.05 27.12
CA THR A 23 14.56 -20.51 28.50
C THR A 23 15.90 -19.91 29.00
N THR A 24 16.54 -19.08 28.18
CA THR A 24 17.69 -18.27 28.58
C THR A 24 17.15 -16.89 28.97
N LYS A 25 17.78 -16.18 29.93
CA LYS A 25 17.45 -14.77 30.25
C LYS A 25 17.42 -13.95 28.95
N GLN A 26 16.23 -13.81 28.37
CA GLN A 26 16.05 -13.24 27.04
C GLN A 26 16.37 -11.76 27.15
N ALA A 27 17.33 -11.30 26.33
CA ALA A 27 17.50 -9.87 26.16
C ALA A 27 16.16 -9.28 25.73
N SER A 28 15.62 -8.34 26.52
CA SER A 28 14.32 -7.76 26.28
C SER A 28 14.46 -6.33 25.80
N ILE A 29 13.59 -5.95 24.85
CA ILE A 29 13.47 -4.58 24.37
C ILE A 29 12.62 -3.81 25.39
N ARG A 30 12.87 -2.51 25.58
CA ARG A 30 11.97 -1.67 26.38
C ARG A 30 10.53 -1.78 25.89
N ARG A 31 9.59 -1.96 26.80
CA ARG A 31 8.16 -2.15 26.47
C ARG A 31 7.60 -1.05 25.58
N SER A 32 7.92 0.22 25.88
CA SER A 32 7.48 1.36 25.09
C SER A 32 8.00 1.30 23.64
N THR A 33 9.27 0.93 23.46
CA THR A 33 9.89 0.73 22.15
C THR A 33 9.22 -0.42 21.40
N ALA A 34 8.95 -1.54 22.06
CA ALA A 34 8.25 -2.67 21.46
C ALA A 34 6.85 -2.28 20.94
N ILE A 35 6.07 -1.54 21.75
CA ILE A 35 4.74 -1.05 21.36
C ILE A 35 4.84 -0.10 20.15
N GLN A 36 5.83 0.82 20.15
CA GLN A 36 6.02 1.73 19.01
C GLN A 36 6.38 0.99 17.73
N LEU A 37 7.29 0.02 17.79
CA LEU A 37 7.69 -0.79 16.63
C LEU A 37 6.53 -1.65 16.11
N ALA A 38 5.71 -2.20 17.01
CA ALA A 38 4.50 -2.92 16.65
C ALA A 38 3.52 -1.99 15.91
N GLY A 39 3.22 -0.82 16.47
CA GLY A 39 2.32 0.15 15.83
C GLY A 39 2.82 0.62 14.44
N GLN A 40 4.13 0.74 14.24
CA GLN A 40 4.68 1.05 12.93
C GLN A 40 4.56 -0.11 11.94
N SER A 41 4.73 -1.34 12.40
CA SER A 41 4.52 -2.54 11.58
C SER A 41 3.06 -2.63 11.13
N GLU A 42 2.12 -2.35 12.03
CA GLU A 42 0.70 -2.27 11.68
C GLU A 42 0.39 -1.15 10.70
N ALA A 43 1.06 0.01 10.83
CA ALA A 43 0.88 1.09 9.87
C ALA A 43 1.35 0.72 8.45
N VAL A 44 2.37 -0.15 8.32
CA VAL A 44 2.82 -0.73 7.04
C VAL A 44 1.77 -1.73 6.55
N ALA A 45 1.33 -2.66 7.40
CA ALA A 45 0.30 -3.65 7.06
C ALA A 45 -1.00 -2.98 6.57
N ALA A 46 -1.46 -1.95 7.28
CA ALA A 46 -2.66 -1.20 6.90
C ALA A 46 -2.49 -0.46 5.56
N ALA A 47 -1.28 -0.01 5.19
CA ALA A 47 -1.04 0.58 3.88
C ALA A 47 -1.10 -0.48 2.77
N LEU A 48 -0.48 -1.64 2.99
CA LEU A 48 -0.53 -2.77 2.07
C LEU A 48 -1.96 -3.28 1.86
N GLN A 49 -2.75 -3.38 2.93
CA GLN A 49 -4.16 -3.79 2.88
C GLN A 49 -5.03 -2.84 2.06
N ARG A 50 -4.68 -1.54 1.99
CA ARG A 50 -5.36 -0.55 1.16
C ARG A 50 -4.84 -0.49 -0.29
N GLY A 51 -3.86 -1.33 -0.66
CA GLY A 51 -3.22 -1.27 -1.97
C GLY A 51 -2.24 -0.10 -2.15
N ASP A 52 -1.97 0.66 -1.09
CA ASP A 52 -1.07 1.82 -1.13
C ASP A 52 0.39 1.37 -0.93
N SER A 53 0.93 0.74 -1.97
CA SER A 53 2.28 0.15 -1.97
C SER A 53 3.38 1.21 -1.74
N CYS A 54 3.16 2.43 -2.21
CA CYS A 54 4.13 3.53 -2.05
C CYS A 54 4.12 4.10 -0.64
N ALA A 55 2.96 4.28 -0.01
CA ALA A 55 2.93 4.63 1.42
C ALA A 55 3.48 3.50 2.29
N ALA A 56 3.22 2.24 1.93
CA ALA A 56 3.80 1.08 2.63
C ALA A 56 5.34 1.09 2.56
N ALA A 57 5.92 1.33 1.38
CA ALA A 57 7.37 1.41 1.19
C ALA A 57 8.00 2.53 2.04
N SER A 58 7.37 3.73 2.03
CA SER A 58 7.82 4.86 2.83
C SER A 58 7.80 4.54 4.33
N LYS A 59 6.71 3.96 4.83
CA LYS A 59 6.57 3.55 6.23
C LYS A 59 7.56 2.46 6.63
N ALA A 60 7.83 1.49 5.75
CA ALA A 60 8.81 0.44 6.00
C ALA A 60 10.24 1.00 6.09
N LYS A 61 10.59 1.96 5.22
CA LYS A 61 11.86 2.70 5.33
C LYS A 61 11.96 3.47 6.65
N ALA A 62 10.87 4.12 7.07
CA ALA A 62 10.83 4.82 8.35
C ALA A 62 11.00 3.87 9.55
N LEU A 63 10.36 2.70 9.53
CA LEU A 63 10.55 1.65 10.54
C LEU A 63 12.01 1.21 10.63
N ARG A 64 12.68 1.00 9.48
CA ARG A 64 14.11 0.64 9.44
C ARG A 64 14.99 1.68 10.12
N LEU A 65 14.74 2.96 9.86
CA LEU A 65 15.46 4.07 10.52
C LEU A 65 15.19 4.11 12.03
N ARG A 66 13.93 3.88 12.45
CA ARG A 66 13.59 3.82 13.88
C ARG A 66 14.27 2.67 14.62
N VAL A 67 14.35 1.50 14.00
CA VAL A 67 15.10 0.36 14.55
C VAL A 67 16.58 0.72 14.72
N ALA A 68 17.20 1.34 13.72
CA ALA A 68 18.59 1.80 13.82
C ALA A 68 18.78 2.82 14.96
N SER A 69 17.86 3.77 15.11
CA SER A 69 17.86 4.75 16.20
C SER A 69 17.68 4.09 17.57
N ALA A 70 16.75 3.15 17.70
CA ALA A 70 16.49 2.44 18.95
C ALA A 70 17.66 1.54 19.40
N ILE A 71 18.44 1.02 18.45
CA ILE A 71 19.69 0.32 18.76
C ILE A 71 20.75 1.31 19.26
N THR A 72 20.90 2.43 18.57
CA THR A 72 21.88 3.47 18.93
C THR A 72 21.59 4.07 20.30
N SER A 73 20.32 4.25 20.65
CA SER A 73 19.90 4.75 21.96
C SER A 73 19.90 3.67 23.07
N GLY A 74 20.27 2.43 22.76
CA GLY A 74 20.26 1.31 23.71
C GLY A 74 18.87 0.82 24.10
N SER A 75 17.81 1.28 23.44
CA SER A 75 16.44 0.80 23.68
C SER A 75 16.22 -0.63 23.15
N ILE A 76 16.97 -1.00 22.12
CA ILE A 76 17.15 -2.39 21.67
C ILE A 76 18.54 -2.84 22.14
N PRO A 77 18.64 -3.90 22.96
CA PRO A 77 19.93 -4.40 23.43
C PRO A 77 20.78 -4.92 22.25
N GLN A 78 22.10 -4.79 22.37
CA GLN A 78 23.01 -5.07 21.26
C GLN A 78 22.97 -6.54 20.79
N SER A 79 22.63 -7.47 21.68
CA SER A 79 22.39 -8.88 21.36
C SER A 79 21.22 -9.09 20.39
N LEU A 80 20.26 -8.15 20.30
CA LEU A 80 19.14 -8.19 19.37
C LEU A 80 19.34 -7.31 18.13
N ALA A 81 20.38 -6.47 18.11
CA ALA A 81 20.52 -5.43 17.10
C ALA A 81 20.68 -5.97 15.67
N VAL A 82 21.46 -7.04 15.50
CA VAL A 82 21.66 -7.68 14.19
C VAL A 82 20.34 -8.24 13.66
N SER A 83 19.63 -8.99 14.50
CA SER A 83 18.33 -9.58 14.16
C SER A 83 17.29 -8.51 13.86
N ALA A 84 17.21 -7.45 14.67
CA ALA A 84 16.27 -6.34 14.47
C ALA A 84 16.55 -5.57 13.16
N ARG A 85 17.83 -5.25 12.88
CA ARG A 85 18.23 -4.59 11.62
C ARG A 85 17.92 -5.46 10.41
N SER A 86 18.23 -6.75 10.48
CA SER A 86 17.96 -7.70 9.41
C SER A 86 16.45 -7.81 9.13
N ALA A 87 15.63 -7.97 10.17
CA ALA A 87 14.18 -8.04 10.03
C ALA A 87 13.60 -6.77 9.38
N ALA A 88 14.00 -5.59 9.84
CA ALA A 88 13.51 -4.32 9.29
C ALA A 88 13.98 -4.09 7.84
N SER A 89 15.21 -4.49 7.50
CA SER A 89 15.73 -4.39 6.13
C SER A 89 14.97 -5.32 5.19
N ARG A 90 14.81 -6.59 5.57
CA ARG A 90 14.04 -7.58 4.80
C ARG A 90 12.58 -7.18 4.60
N LEU A 91 11.98 -6.42 5.53
CA LEU A 91 10.64 -5.88 5.33
C LEU A 91 10.65 -4.78 4.27
N ALA A 92 11.54 -3.79 4.41
CA ALA A 92 11.64 -2.69 3.47
C ALA A 92 11.95 -3.17 2.04
N ASP A 93 12.87 -4.13 1.90
CA ASP A 93 13.30 -4.64 0.60
C ASP A 93 12.20 -5.46 -0.12
N ARG A 94 11.22 -5.98 0.63
CA ARG A 94 10.09 -6.75 0.06
C ARG A 94 8.95 -5.88 -0.44
N ILE A 95 8.94 -4.59 -0.13
CA ILE A 95 7.84 -3.70 -0.48
C ILE A 95 8.30 -2.80 -1.64
N ALA A 96 7.82 -3.11 -2.85
CA ALA A 96 8.02 -2.27 -4.02
C ALA A 96 6.88 -1.24 -4.14
N CYS A 97 7.22 0.04 -4.30
CA CYS A 97 6.27 1.07 -4.67
C CYS A 97 5.90 0.90 -6.14
N THR A 98 4.64 0.59 -6.41
CA THR A 98 4.08 0.52 -7.76
C THR A 98 3.02 1.62 -7.88
N PRO A 99 3.27 2.69 -8.65
CA PRO A 99 2.28 3.74 -8.85
C PRO A 99 1.07 3.20 -9.64
N PRO A 100 -0.13 3.75 -9.42
CA PRO A 100 -1.31 3.35 -10.20
C PRO A 100 -1.09 3.66 -11.69
N PRO A 101 -1.68 2.87 -12.60
CA PRO A 101 -1.62 3.14 -14.03
C PRO A 101 -2.23 4.52 -14.33
N ALA A 102 -1.64 5.23 -15.29
CA ALA A 102 -2.20 6.48 -15.76
C ALA A 102 -3.63 6.25 -16.31
N PRO A 103 -4.57 7.19 -16.09
CA PRO A 103 -5.88 7.08 -16.71
C PRO A 103 -5.76 7.09 -18.23
N PRO A 104 -6.63 6.38 -18.96
CA PRO A 104 -6.63 6.41 -20.41
C PRO A 104 -6.85 7.85 -20.91
N PRO A 105 -6.27 8.24 -22.05
CA PRO A 105 -6.53 9.55 -22.64
C PRO A 105 -8.03 9.65 -22.93
N THR A 106 -8.69 10.63 -22.32
CA THR A 106 -10.08 10.96 -22.62
C THR A 106 -10.13 11.43 -24.07
N SER A 107 -10.89 10.73 -24.92
CA SER A 107 -11.27 11.19 -26.26
C SER A 107 -12.04 12.50 -26.12
N ALA A 108 -11.34 13.63 -26.24
CA ALA A 108 -11.91 14.96 -26.34
C ALA A 108 -11.95 15.43 -27.80
N ALA A 109 -11.95 14.50 -28.76
CA ALA A 109 -11.85 14.81 -30.19
C ALA A 109 -13.13 14.50 -31.00
N GLU A 110 -14.17 13.92 -30.40
CA GLU A 110 -15.35 13.46 -31.16
C GLU A 110 -16.54 14.43 -31.23
N THR A 111 -16.49 15.62 -30.64
CA THR A 111 -17.66 16.53 -30.62
C THR A 111 -17.58 17.69 -31.66
N CYS A 112 -16.48 17.80 -32.43
CA CYS A 112 -16.29 18.90 -33.40
C CYS A 112 -16.77 18.60 -34.82
N ALA A 113 -16.90 17.33 -35.21
CA ALA A 113 -16.97 16.94 -36.64
C ALA A 113 -18.40 16.78 -37.17
N GLY A 114 -19.31 17.68 -36.80
CA GLY A 114 -20.73 17.60 -37.13
C GLY A 114 -21.34 18.91 -37.61
N MET A 115 -20.69 19.63 -38.53
CA MET A 115 -21.30 20.76 -39.24
C MET A 115 -20.94 20.73 -40.73
N GLU A 116 -21.46 19.75 -41.47
CA GLU A 116 -21.53 19.85 -42.93
C GLU A 116 -22.90 20.43 -43.31
N GLN A 117 -22.85 21.57 -44.00
CA GLN A 117 -23.95 22.49 -44.30
C GLN A 117 -24.75 22.00 -45.51
N ASP A 118 -26.03 21.67 -45.33
CA ASP A 118 -27.00 21.58 -46.42
C ASP A 118 -27.63 22.97 -46.63
N ASN A 119 -27.24 23.65 -47.72
CA ASN A 119 -27.75 24.95 -48.13
C ASN A 119 -28.66 24.77 -49.36
N ASP A 120 -29.96 24.60 -49.15
CA ASP A 120 -30.95 24.75 -50.23
C ASP A 120 -32.25 25.47 -49.75
N ARG A 121 -32.23 26.81 -49.87
CA ARG A 121 -33.35 27.71 -50.26
C ARG A 121 -34.57 27.86 -49.30
N PRO A 122 -35.51 28.82 -49.51
CA PRO A 122 -35.49 30.09 -48.78
C PRO A 122 -36.78 30.43 -48.00
N ALA A 123 -36.65 31.42 -47.10
CA ALA A 123 -37.69 32.33 -46.59
C ALA A 123 -38.83 31.77 -45.71
N LYS A 124 -38.86 32.20 -44.44
CA LYS A 124 -39.83 33.19 -43.91
C LYS A 124 -39.56 33.56 -42.45
N HIS A 125 -39.89 34.81 -42.16
CA HIS A 125 -39.83 35.60 -40.93
C HIS A 125 -39.96 34.86 -39.59
N GLY A 126 -39.07 35.17 -38.63
CA GLY A 126 -39.25 34.87 -37.21
C GLY A 126 -38.05 35.25 -36.37
N LYS A 127 -38.06 36.47 -35.78
CA LYS A 127 -37.04 36.92 -34.82
C LYS A 127 -37.07 36.08 -33.54
N GLY A 128 -35.95 35.46 -33.18
CA GLY A 128 -35.67 34.96 -31.84
C GLY A 128 -34.15 34.99 -31.58
N PRO A 129 -33.66 35.53 -30.45
CA PRO A 129 -32.22 35.68 -30.24
C PRO A 129 -31.53 34.33 -29.97
N ALA A 130 -30.38 34.17 -30.61
CA ALA A 130 -29.54 32.99 -30.63
C ALA A 130 -29.05 32.56 -29.23
N LYS A 131 -29.22 31.27 -28.90
CA LYS A 131 -28.57 30.65 -27.75
C LYS A 131 -27.31 29.95 -28.24
N ARG A 132 -26.17 30.57 -27.91
CA ARG A 132 -24.84 29.99 -28.08
C ARG A 132 -24.74 28.65 -27.37
N LYS A 133 -24.27 27.63 -28.09
CA LYS A 133 -23.72 26.42 -27.50
C LYS A 133 -22.45 26.09 -28.29
N GLY A 134 -21.35 26.71 -27.89
CA GLY A 134 -20.02 26.23 -28.23
C GLY A 134 -19.63 25.17 -27.20
N CYS A 135 -19.27 23.98 -27.64
CA CYS A 135 -17.88 23.64 -27.90
C CYS A 135 -17.82 22.22 -28.45
N GLU A 136 -16.91 22.12 -29.41
CA GLU A 136 -15.93 21.06 -29.71
C GLU A 136 -16.11 19.64 -29.23
#